data_AF-A0A350D8N6-F1
#
_entry.id   AF-A0A350D8N6-F1
#
_cell.length_a   1.000
_cell.length_b   1.000
_cell.length_c   1.000
_cell.angle_alpha   90.00
_cell.angle_beta   90.00
_cell.angle_gamma   90.00
#
_symmetry.space_group_name_H-M   'P 1'
#
loop_
_entity.id
_entity.type
_entity.pdbx_description
1 polymer ?
#
loop_
_entity_poly.entity_id
_entity_poly.type
_entity_poly.pdbx_seq_one_letter_code
_entity_poly.pdbx_strand_id
1 'polypeptide(L)'
;MVDLPVLTLNSGMIPIDICRVRDAIVLQLLNKAAAIKVEQGKWIRSQYLSFALPRVITLFNYHKIPEKKVVYSRLNIIYRDDMRCMFCGKRFSMDQLTVDHLIPQSRWDALPPNKRPLSINSWENQVCACKGCNSIKGDRLLHECGLKLIRKPYEPKYLPHLVISKRKAEEYGWLEFLGYNVKVVDLIE
;
A
#
# COMPACT_ATOMS: atom_id res chain seq x y z
N MET A 1 -21.99 7.99 4.06
CA MET A 1 -21.65 8.64 2.77
C MET A 1 -20.40 9.52 2.86
N VAL A 2 -20.24 10.34 3.91
CA VAL A 2 -19.12 11.29 4.02
C VAL A 2 -17.74 10.67 4.27
N ASP A 3 -17.69 9.44 4.78
CA ASP A 3 -16.44 8.68 4.97
C ASP A 3 -16.11 7.75 3.80
N LEU A 4 -16.91 7.76 2.73
CA LEU A 4 -16.60 6.98 1.53
C LEU A 4 -15.29 7.51 0.90
N PRO A 5 -14.49 6.63 0.27
CA PRO A 5 -13.25 7.03 -0.33
C PRO A 5 -13.45 7.77 -1.67
N VAL A 6 -12.55 8.71 -1.95
CA VAL A 6 -12.49 9.51 -3.18
C VAL A 6 -11.05 9.48 -3.67
N LEU A 7 -10.85 9.19 -4.96
CA LEU A 7 -9.53 9.27 -5.56
C LEU A 7 -9.15 10.73 -5.80
N THR A 8 -7.98 11.14 -5.32
CA THR A 8 -7.44 12.49 -5.52
C THR A 8 -6.36 12.45 -6.58
N LEU A 9 -6.56 13.24 -7.64
CA LEU A 9 -5.57 13.47 -8.68
C LEU A 9 -4.87 14.81 -8.46
N ASN A 10 -3.63 14.89 -8.94
CA ASN A 10 -2.93 16.16 -9.09
C ASN A 10 -3.39 16.90 -10.36
N SER A 11 -2.90 18.12 -10.59
CA SER A 11 -3.30 18.91 -11.77
C SER A 11 -2.84 18.32 -13.12
N GLY A 12 -1.93 17.34 -13.10
CA GLY A 12 -1.51 16.56 -14.26
C GLY A 12 -2.29 15.25 -14.46
N MET A 13 -3.43 15.07 -13.76
CA MET A 13 -4.26 13.86 -13.81
C MET A 13 -3.58 12.59 -13.28
N ILE A 14 -2.56 12.74 -12.43
CA ILE A 14 -1.85 11.62 -11.80
C ILE A 14 -2.44 11.37 -10.40
N PRO A 15 -2.81 10.12 -10.04
CA PRO A 15 -3.31 9.79 -8.71
C PRO A 15 -2.30 10.09 -7.61
N ILE A 16 -2.69 10.83 -6.57
CA ILE A 16 -1.78 11.18 -5.48
C ILE A 16 -2.29 10.79 -4.10
N ASP A 17 -3.60 10.55 -3.92
CA ASP A 17 -4.13 10.14 -2.64
C ASP A 17 -5.52 9.49 -2.75
N ILE A 18 -5.98 8.88 -1.67
CA ILE A 18 -7.38 8.48 -1.47
C ILE A 18 -7.88 9.19 -0.21
N CYS A 19 -8.60 10.28 -0.40
CA CYS A 19 -9.19 11.03 0.71
C CYS A 19 -10.63 10.55 1.00
N ARG A 20 -11.26 11.11 2.02
CA ARG A 20 -12.68 10.88 2.28
C ARG A 20 -13.52 11.92 1.54
N VAL A 21 -14.77 11.57 1.28
CA VAL A 21 -15.76 12.49 0.68
C VAL A 21 -15.85 13.83 1.44
N ARG A 22 -15.79 13.81 2.79
CA ARG A 22 -15.74 15.05 3.59
C ARG A 22 -14.57 15.96 3.21
N ASP A 23 -13.39 15.40 3.01
CA ASP A 23 -12.18 16.17 2.68
C ASP A 23 -12.26 16.69 1.24
N ALA A 24 -12.80 15.87 0.33
CA ALA A 24 -13.07 16.25 -1.05
C ALA A 24 -14.05 17.43 -1.17
N ILE A 25 -15.09 17.46 -0.33
CA ILE A 25 -16.03 18.59 -0.27
C ILE A 25 -15.34 19.84 0.28
N VAL A 26 -14.54 19.71 1.34
CA VAL A 26 -13.76 20.84 1.88
C VAL A 26 -12.85 21.43 0.80
N LEU A 27 -12.15 20.60 0.03
CA LEU A 27 -11.29 21.06 -1.06
C LEU A 27 -12.06 21.77 -2.19
N GLN A 28 -13.26 21.30 -2.53
CA GLN A 28 -14.13 21.97 -3.50
C GLN A 28 -14.65 23.31 -2.98
N LEU A 29 -15.10 23.36 -1.72
CA LEU A 29 -15.55 24.60 -1.06
C LEU A 29 -14.45 25.66 -0.99
N LEU A 30 -13.21 25.22 -0.78
CA LEU A 30 -12.04 26.10 -0.77
C LEU A 30 -11.56 26.50 -2.16
N ASN A 31 -12.25 26.09 -3.24
CA ASN A 31 -11.83 26.29 -4.64
C ASN A 31 -10.41 25.78 -4.90
N LYS A 32 -10.04 24.66 -4.27
CA LYS A 32 -8.73 24.00 -4.45
C LYS A 32 -8.82 22.74 -5.30
N ALA A 33 -10.03 22.24 -5.55
CA ALA A 33 -10.25 21.04 -6.33
C ALA A 33 -11.59 21.10 -7.07
N ALA A 34 -11.71 20.31 -8.14
CA ALA A 34 -12.98 20.03 -8.81
C ALA A 34 -13.25 18.52 -8.85
N ALA A 35 -14.51 18.14 -8.75
CA ALA A 35 -14.94 16.78 -9.05
C ALA A 35 -14.89 16.53 -10.55
N ILE A 36 -14.15 15.50 -10.96
CA ILE A 36 -14.09 15.05 -12.37
C ILE A 36 -15.01 13.85 -12.61
N LYS A 37 -15.31 13.09 -11.55
CA LYS A 37 -16.27 12.01 -11.55
C LYS A 37 -17.12 12.05 -10.30
N VAL A 38 -18.43 11.93 -10.50
CA VAL A 38 -19.44 11.92 -9.44
C VAL A 38 -20.31 10.68 -9.57
N GLU A 39 -20.90 10.24 -8.47
CA GLU A 39 -21.91 9.19 -8.50
C GLU A 39 -23.28 9.78 -8.85
N GLN A 40 -23.85 9.34 -9.97
CA GLN A 40 -25.15 9.84 -10.44
C GLN A 40 -26.26 9.54 -9.43
N GLY A 41 -27.17 10.49 -9.27
CA GLY A 41 -28.32 10.37 -8.36
C GLY A 41 -27.99 10.49 -6.87
N LYS A 42 -26.72 10.54 -6.46
CA LYS A 42 -26.31 10.72 -5.06
C LYS A 42 -25.80 12.13 -4.78
N TRP A 43 -26.33 12.73 -3.71
CA TRP A 43 -26.07 14.10 -3.34
C TRP A 43 -25.76 14.21 -1.85
N ILE A 44 -24.86 15.13 -1.51
CA ILE A 44 -24.58 15.57 -0.15
C ILE A 44 -25.13 16.98 -0.01
N ARG A 45 -26.00 17.16 0.98
CA ARG A 45 -26.77 18.39 1.15
C ARG A 45 -26.50 19.03 2.49
N SER A 46 -26.46 20.35 2.50
CA SER A 46 -26.66 21.20 3.67
C SER A 46 -27.92 22.02 3.47
N GLN A 47 -28.24 22.90 4.42
CA GLN A 47 -29.39 23.81 4.29
C GLN A 47 -29.29 24.74 3.06
N TYR A 48 -28.07 25.10 2.65
CA TYR A 48 -27.84 26.10 1.60
C TYR A 48 -27.05 25.56 0.40
N LEU A 49 -26.49 24.35 0.50
CA LEU A 49 -25.55 23.81 -0.49
C LEU A 49 -25.90 22.37 -0.85
N SER A 50 -25.60 21.98 -2.09
CA SER A 50 -25.75 20.62 -2.58
C SER A 50 -24.56 20.24 -3.46
N PHE A 51 -23.91 19.13 -3.14
CA PHE A 51 -22.78 18.58 -3.87
C PHE A 51 -23.16 17.21 -4.41
N ALA A 52 -22.92 16.94 -5.70
CA ALA A 52 -22.96 15.57 -6.19
C ALA A 52 -21.87 14.76 -5.46
N LEU A 53 -22.15 13.50 -5.12
CA LEU A 53 -21.21 12.67 -4.36
C LEU A 53 -19.92 12.44 -5.17
N PRO A 54 -18.76 13.01 -4.79
CA PRO A 54 -17.55 12.90 -5.58
C PRO A 54 -16.99 11.47 -5.49
N ARG A 55 -16.52 10.95 -6.62
CA ARG A 55 -15.76 9.69 -6.72
C ARG A 55 -14.30 9.95 -7.05
N VAL A 56 -14.05 10.98 -7.85
CA VAL A 56 -12.70 11.41 -8.21
C VAL A 56 -12.66 12.94 -8.25
N ILE A 57 -11.64 13.52 -7.62
CA ILE A 57 -11.36 14.96 -7.67
C ILE A 57 -9.97 15.21 -8.25
N THR A 58 -9.77 16.39 -8.83
CA THR A 58 -8.45 16.89 -9.23
C THR A 58 -8.11 18.16 -8.47
N LEU A 59 -6.88 18.28 -7.97
CA LEU A 59 -6.39 19.48 -7.31
C LEU A 59 -5.92 20.53 -8.32
N PHE A 60 -6.22 21.79 -8.03
CA PHE A 60 -5.67 22.91 -8.77
C PHE A 60 -4.26 23.25 -8.30
N ASN A 61 -3.39 23.67 -9.24
CA ASN A 61 -2.03 24.17 -8.97
C ASN A 61 -1.12 23.22 -8.16
N TYR A 62 -1.42 21.92 -8.14
CA TYR A 62 -0.60 20.90 -7.48
C TYR A 62 -0.06 19.91 -8.50
N HIS A 63 1.15 20.13 -8.99
CA HIS A 63 1.77 19.31 -10.05
C HIS A 63 2.65 18.19 -9.52
N LYS A 64 3.01 18.22 -8.23
CA LYS A 64 3.96 17.27 -7.65
C LYS A 64 3.30 15.92 -7.43
N ILE A 65 4.09 14.86 -7.57
CA ILE A 65 3.82 13.60 -6.87
C ILE A 65 4.65 13.70 -5.60
N PRO A 66 4.05 13.62 -4.39
CA PRO A 66 4.83 13.69 -3.16
C PRO A 66 5.93 12.64 -3.19
N GLU A 67 7.20 13.06 -3.06
CA GLU A 67 8.30 12.13 -2.86
C GLU A 67 8.12 11.43 -1.52
N LYS A 68 7.52 10.24 -1.55
CA LYS A 68 7.49 9.37 -0.38
C LYS A 68 8.84 8.68 -0.29
N LYS A 69 9.67 9.11 0.65
CA LYS A 69 10.72 8.22 1.19
C LYS A 69 10.02 6.91 1.54
N VAL A 70 10.57 5.79 1.07
CA VAL A 70 9.97 4.49 1.31
C VAL A 70 10.00 4.23 2.81
N VAL A 71 8.85 4.40 3.44
CA VAL A 71 8.72 4.20 4.89
C VAL A 71 8.84 2.71 5.17
N TYR A 72 9.75 2.34 6.07
CA TYR A 72 9.82 0.99 6.58
C TYR A 72 8.53 0.64 7.35
N SER A 73 7.75 -0.32 6.86
CA SER A 73 6.53 -0.79 7.52
C SER A 73 6.18 -2.21 7.08
N ARG A 74 5.40 -2.93 7.91
CA ARG A 74 4.90 -4.27 7.59
C ARG A 74 4.21 -4.31 6.22
N LEU A 75 3.35 -3.33 5.97
CA LEU A 75 2.59 -3.24 4.73
C LEU A 75 3.52 -3.06 3.53
N ASN A 76 4.53 -2.22 3.65
CA ASN A 76 5.47 -1.95 2.57
C ASN A 76 6.42 -3.12 2.29
N ILE A 77 6.76 -3.94 3.29
CA ILE A 77 7.51 -5.19 3.09
C ILE A 77 6.65 -6.18 2.27
N ILE A 78 5.37 -6.33 2.62
CA ILE A 78 4.44 -7.18 1.88
C ILE A 78 4.27 -6.70 0.43
N TYR A 79 4.17 -5.39 0.21
CA TYR A 79 4.07 -4.83 -1.13
C TYR A 79 5.35 -4.88 -1.95
N ARG A 80 6.52 -4.68 -1.31
CA ARG A 80 7.83 -4.93 -1.91
C ARG A 80 7.88 -6.36 -2.46
N ASP A 81 7.41 -7.30 -1.66
CA ASP A 81 7.37 -8.74 -1.92
C ASP A 81 6.17 -9.21 -2.75
N ASP A 82 5.41 -8.27 -3.34
CA ASP A 82 4.33 -8.57 -4.27
C ASP A 82 3.27 -9.54 -3.70
N MET A 83 2.98 -9.41 -2.40
CA MET A 83 2.07 -10.30 -1.68
C MET A 83 2.44 -11.79 -1.82
N ARG A 84 3.71 -12.07 -2.08
CA ARG A 84 4.28 -13.40 -2.27
C ARG A 84 5.06 -13.80 -1.03
N CYS A 85 4.82 -15.00 -0.53
CA CYS A 85 5.67 -15.59 0.50
C CYS A 85 7.08 -15.79 -0.08
N MET A 86 8.09 -15.19 0.55
CA MET A 86 9.48 -15.27 0.09
C MET A 86 10.14 -16.64 0.30
N PHE A 87 9.44 -17.55 1.00
CA PHE A 87 9.88 -18.93 1.21
C PHE A 87 9.26 -19.90 0.18
N CYS A 88 7.93 -19.96 0.06
CA CYS A 88 7.26 -20.92 -0.83
C CYS A 88 6.87 -20.36 -2.20
N GLY A 89 6.90 -19.04 -2.37
CA GLY A 89 6.74 -18.38 -3.67
C GLY A 89 5.31 -18.25 -4.16
N LYS A 90 4.34 -18.72 -3.38
CA LYS A 90 2.92 -18.53 -3.66
C LYS A 90 2.49 -17.13 -3.22
N ARG A 91 1.51 -16.56 -3.91
CA ARG A 91 0.82 -15.34 -3.49
C ARG A 91 -0.33 -15.70 -2.55
N PHE A 92 -0.63 -14.83 -1.60
CA PHE A 92 -1.67 -15.03 -0.60
C PHE A 92 -2.48 -13.75 -0.38
N SER A 93 -3.66 -13.90 0.21
CA SER A 93 -4.46 -12.79 0.71
C SER A 93 -3.72 -12.05 1.84
N MET A 94 -4.06 -10.78 2.06
CA MET A 94 -3.36 -9.93 3.06
C MET A 94 -3.46 -10.50 4.49
N ASP A 95 -4.58 -11.13 4.84
CA ASP A 95 -4.81 -11.72 6.17
C ASP A 95 -4.01 -13.01 6.41
N GLN A 96 -3.57 -13.67 5.34
CA GLN A 96 -2.71 -14.86 5.39
C GLN A 96 -1.21 -14.53 5.38
N LEU A 97 -0.86 -13.26 5.16
CA LEU A 97 0.51 -12.78 5.10
C LEU A 97 0.96 -12.13 6.41
N THR A 98 2.17 -12.50 6.82
CA THR A 98 2.92 -11.91 7.92
C THR A 98 4.23 -11.35 7.38
N VAL A 99 4.95 -10.65 8.26
CA VAL A 99 6.35 -10.29 8.03
C VAL A 99 7.19 -11.08 9.02
N ASP A 100 8.26 -11.68 8.52
CA ASP A 100 9.16 -12.53 9.29
C ASP A 100 10.59 -11.98 9.25
N HIS A 101 11.33 -12.19 10.33
CA HIS A 101 12.75 -11.86 10.44
C HIS A 101 13.62 -13.05 10.02
N LEU A 102 14.46 -12.88 9.00
CA LEU A 102 15.41 -13.90 8.57
C LEU A 102 16.36 -14.32 9.69
N ILE A 103 16.85 -13.34 10.45
CA ILE A 103 17.54 -13.52 11.72
C ILE A 103 16.54 -13.16 12.85
N PRO A 104 16.02 -14.15 13.58
CA PRO A 104 15.11 -13.92 14.70
C PRO A 104 15.73 -13.07 15.80
N GLN A 105 14.89 -12.31 16.52
CA GLN A 105 15.34 -11.46 17.62
C GLN A 105 16.11 -12.22 18.70
N SER A 106 15.64 -13.42 19.05
CA SER A 106 16.29 -14.30 20.03
C SER A 106 17.67 -14.81 19.61
N ARG A 107 18.04 -14.66 18.33
CA ARG A 107 19.32 -15.09 17.77
C ARG A 107 20.17 -13.92 17.28
N TRP A 108 19.66 -12.68 17.37
CA TRP A 108 20.30 -11.51 16.79
C TRP A 108 21.70 -11.30 17.38
N ASP A 109 21.83 -11.29 18.70
CA ASP A 109 23.10 -11.00 19.40
C ASP A 109 24.09 -12.15 19.43
N ALA A 110 23.66 -13.36 19.09
CA ALA A 110 24.57 -14.49 18.90
C ALA A 110 25.36 -14.39 17.58
N LEU A 111 24.91 -13.56 16.62
CA LEU A 111 25.61 -13.36 15.36
C LEU A 111 26.55 -12.15 15.43
N PRO A 112 27.77 -12.27 14.89
CA PRO A 112 28.71 -11.15 14.89
C PRO A 112 28.20 -10.00 14.00
N PRO A 113 28.56 -8.74 14.30
CA PRO A 113 28.05 -7.56 13.59
C PRO A 113 28.25 -7.59 12.06
N ASN A 114 29.31 -8.23 11.57
CA ASN A 114 29.62 -8.37 10.14
C ASN A 114 28.80 -9.47 9.42
N LYS A 115 27.99 -10.24 10.16
CA LYS A 115 27.13 -11.32 9.62
C LYS A 115 25.64 -11.01 9.73
N ARG A 116 25.27 -9.82 10.21
CA ARG A 116 23.88 -9.36 10.33
C ARG A 116 23.72 -7.95 9.73
N PRO A 117 22.52 -7.57 9.26
CA PRO A 117 22.24 -6.20 8.84
C PRO A 117 22.45 -5.18 9.98
N LEU A 118 22.48 -3.90 9.64
CA LEU A 118 22.71 -2.81 10.61
C LEU A 118 21.67 -2.79 11.74
N SER A 119 20.43 -3.16 11.43
CA SER A 119 19.31 -3.20 12.38
C SER A 119 18.53 -4.49 12.24
N ILE A 120 17.99 -4.98 13.37
CA ILE A 120 17.09 -6.12 13.40
C ILE A 120 15.82 -5.86 12.60
N ASN A 121 15.27 -4.65 12.74
CA ASN A 121 14.10 -4.18 12.02
C ASN A 121 14.61 -3.39 10.81
N SER A 122 14.91 -4.10 9.74
CA SER A 122 15.48 -3.56 8.51
C SER A 122 14.88 -4.25 7.29
N TRP A 123 14.97 -3.58 6.15
CA TRP A 123 14.53 -4.14 4.88
C TRP A 123 15.24 -5.43 4.56
N GLU A 124 16.52 -5.53 4.91
CA GLU A 124 17.44 -6.63 4.64
C GLU A 124 17.24 -7.83 5.58
N ASN A 125 16.57 -7.64 6.73
CA ASN A 125 16.27 -8.73 7.65
C ASN A 125 14.80 -9.17 7.62
N GLN A 126 13.89 -8.39 7.03
CA GLN A 126 12.47 -8.72 7.02
C GLN A 126 11.93 -9.07 5.64
N VAL A 127 11.08 -10.10 5.57
CA VAL A 127 10.44 -10.58 4.35
C VAL A 127 8.96 -10.86 4.55
N CYS A 128 8.19 -10.80 3.46
CA CYS A 128 6.84 -11.32 3.44
C CYS A 128 6.83 -12.85 3.55
N ALA A 129 6.02 -13.39 4.46
CA ALA A 129 5.87 -14.81 4.68
C ALA A 129 4.38 -15.16 4.80
N CYS A 130 3.96 -16.32 4.31
CA CYS A 130 2.65 -16.85 4.69
C CYS A 130 2.70 -17.42 6.11
N LYS A 131 1.55 -17.45 6.80
CA LYS A 131 1.44 -18.02 8.15
C LYS A 131 2.10 -19.40 8.29
N GLY A 132 1.87 -20.30 7.33
CA GLY A 132 2.44 -21.66 7.35
C GLY A 132 3.96 -21.70 7.32
N CYS A 133 4.60 -21.02 6.35
CA CYS A 133 6.06 -20.96 6.29
C CYS A 133 6.66 -20.21 7.48
N ASN A 134 5.99 -19.15 7.94
CA ASN A 134 6.42 -18.41 9.12
C ASN A 134 6.43 -19.30 10.38
N SER A 135 5.38 -20.11 10.59
CA SER A 135 5.33 -21.10 11.68
C SER A 135 6.40 -22.18 11.55
N ILE A 136 6.69 -22.67 10.34
CA ILE A 136 7.78 -23.63 10.10
C ILE A 136 9.12 -23.01 10.45
N LYS A 137 9.36 -21.74 10.12
CA LYS A 137 10.62 -21.09 10.45
C LYS A 137 10.75 -20.87 11.96
N GLY A 138 9.77 -20.23 12.59
CA GLY A 138 9.82 -19.89 14.02
C GLY A 138 11.07 -19.07 14.38
N ASP A 139 11.72 -19.44 15.48
CA ASP A 139 12.97 -18.82 15.97
C ASP A 139 14.24 -19.40 15.34
N ARG A 140 14.10 -20.17 14.25
CA ARG A 140 15.22 -20.79 13.52
C ARG A 140 15.75 -19.92 12.40
N LEU A 141 17.01 -20.14 12.07
CA LEU A 141 17.68 -19.67 10.87
C LEU A 141 17.28 -20.56 9.68
N LEU A 142 17.44 -20.02 8.47
CA LEU A 142 17.01 -20.71 7.25
C LEU A 142 17.67 -22.08 7.05
N HIS A 143 18.96 -22.19 7.41
CA HIS A 143 19.70 -23.44 7.29
C HIS A 143 19.23 -24.52 8.28
N GLU A 144 18.62 -24.13 9.40
CA GLU A 144 18.15 -25.06 10.44
C GLU A 144 16.76 -25.64 10.12
N CYS A 145 15.96 -24.96 9.30
CA CYS A 145 14.59 -25.37 8.94
C CYS A 145 14.45 -25.79 7.46
N GLY A 146 15.53 -25.73 6.68
CA GLY A 146 15.53 -26.12 5.26
C GLY A 146 14.79 -25.16 4.33
N LEU A 147 14.23 -24.06 4.85
CA LEU A 147 13.62 -23.02 4.03
C LEU A 147 14.69 -22.26 3.24
N LYS A 148 14.33 -21.84 2.03
CA LYS A 148 15.19 -21.03 1.17
C LYS A 148 14.46 -19.77 0.77
N LEU A 149 15.22 -18.70 0.56
CA LEU A 149 14.68 -17.48 -0.01
C LEU A 149 14.66 -17.55 -1.51
N ILE A 150 13.55 -17.08 -2.08
CA ILE A 150 13.38 -16.94 -3.53
C ILE A 150 14.19 -15.77 -4.05
N ARG A 151 14.35 -14.74 -3.22
CA ARG A 151 15.22 -13.59 -3.48
C ARG A 151 15.75 -13.01 -2.18
N LYS A 152 16.91 -12.35 -2.27
CA LYS A 152 17.43 -11.57 -1.14
C LYS A 152 16.54 -10.34 -0.91
N PRO A 153 16.21 -10.02 0.35
CA PRO A 153 15.51 -8.80 0.67
C PRO A 153 16.39 -7.57 0.43
N TYR A 154 15.76 -6.43 0.16
CA TYR A 154 16.41 -5.17 -0.16
C TYR A 154 15.52 -3.99 0.23
N GLU A 155 16.13 -2.82 0.43
CA GLU A 155 15.39 -1.56 0.49
C GLU A 155 14.98 -1.13 -0.93
N PRO A 156 13.66 -1.00 -1.20
CA PRO A 156 13.21 -0.61 -2.53
C PRO A 156 13.53 0.88 -2.78
N LYS A 157 14.08 1.20 -3.95
CA LYS A 157 14.30 2.60 -4.38
C LYS A 157 12.99 3.37 -4.51
N TYR A 158 11.94 2.69 -4.94
CA TYR A 158 10.60 3.21 -5.12
C TYR A 158 9.58 2.14 -4.74
N LEU A 159 8.48 2.55 -4.12
CA LEU A 159 7.27 1.75 -4.02
C LEU A 159 6.15 2.43 -4.81
N PRO A 160 5.14 1.68 -5.27
CA PRO A 160 3.93 2.29 -5.81
C PRO A 160 3.40 3.36 -4.86
N HIS A 161 3.04 4.52 -5.39
CA HIS A 161 2.58 5.65 -4.58
C HIS A 161 1.25 5.34 -3.89
N LEU A 162 0.40 4.60 -4.61
CA LEU A 162 -0.83 4.00 -4.12
C LEU A 162 -0.86 2.50 -4.47
N VAL A 163 -1.39 1.70 -3.56
CA VAL A 163 -1.75 0.30 -3.82
C VAL A 163 -3.26 0.17 -3.62
N ILE A 164 -3.97 -0.24 -4.67
CA ILE A 164 -5.43 -0.26 -4.69
C ILE A 164 -5.88 -1.64 -5.14
N SER A 165 -6.87 -2.23 -4.46
CA SER A 165 -7.44 -3.49 -4.94
C SER A 165 -8.27 -3.28 -6.20
N LYS A 166 -8.22 -4.22 -7.14
CA LYS A 166 -9.00 -4.16 -8.38
C LYS A 166 -10.50 -3.99 -8.11
N ARG A 167 -11.04 -4.78 -7.18
CA ARG A 167 -12.44 -4.69 -6.72
C ARG A 167 -12.82 -3.27 -6.26
N LYS A 168 -11.96 -2.63 -5.46
CA LYS A 168 -12.20 -1.26 -4.99
C LYS A 168 -12.13 -0.27 -6.15
N ALA A 169 -11.16 -0.42 -7.04
CA ALA A 169 -11.06 0.44 -8.21
C ALA A 169 -12.30 0.32 -9.13
N GLU A 170 -12.87 -0.88 -9.27
CA GLU A 170 -14.12 -1.12 -10.01
C GLU A 170 -15.33 -0.52 -9.29
N GLU A 171 -15.52 -0.83 -8.00
CA GLU A 171 -16.64 -0.35 -7.18
C GLU A 171 -16.78 1.18 -7.19
N TYR A 172 -15.66 1.89 -7.13
CA TYR A 172 -15.64 3.36 -7.10
C TYR A 172 -15.39 4.00 -8.48
N GLY A 173 -15.27 3.19 -9.54
CA GLY A 173 -15.10 3.65 -10.92
C GLY A 173 -13.78 4.39 -11.17
N TRP A 174 -12.69 3.95 -10.53
CA TRP A 174 -11.37 4.56 -10.57
C TRP A 174 -10.45 4.05 -11.67
N LEU A 175 -10.76 2.89 -12.28
CA LEU A 175 -9.86 2.20 -13.22
C LEU A 175 -9.31 3.11 -14.33
N GLU A 176 -10.12 4.00 -14.88
CA GLU A 176 -9.74 4.92 -15.96
C GLU A 176 -8.79 6.05 -15.53
N PHE A 177 -8.64 6.28 -14.22
CA PHE A 177 -7.77 7.31 -13.67
C PHE A 177 -6.48 6.75 -13.07
N LEU A 178 -6.31 5.42 -13.03
CA LEU A 178 -5.11 4.82 -12.47
C LEU A 178 -3.96 4.92 -13.47
N GLY A 179 -2.80 5.39 -13.01
CA GLY A 179 -1.60 5.56 -13.82
C GLY A 179 -0.44 4.68 -13.38
N TYR A 180 0.72 4.93 -13.97
CA TYR A 180 1.98 4.20 -13.71
C TYR A 180 2.41 4.19 -12.23
N ASN A 181 1.92 5.14 -11.43
CA ASN A 181 2.28 5.29 -10.03
C ASN A 181 1.32 4.56 -9.07
N VAL A 182 0.31 3.86 -9.60
CA VAL A 182 -0.63 3.05 -8.82
C VAL A 182 -0.40 1.58 -9.14
N LYS A 183 -0.22 0.76 -8.09
CA LYS A 183 -0.25 -0.69 -8.23
C LYS A 183 -1.65 -1.21 -7.95
N VAL A 184 -2.25 -1.80 -8.97
CA VAL A 184 -3.50 -2.54 -8.81
C VAL A 184 -3.17 -3.96 -8.35
N VAL A 185 -3.78 -4.38 -7.26
CA VAL A 185 -3.66 -5.76 -6.75
C VAL A 185 -4.99 -6.48 -6.87
N ASP A 186 -4.94 -7.69 -7.41
CA ASP A 186 -6.05 -8.62 -7.24
C ASP A 186 -5.96 -9.13 -5.80
N LEU A 187 -6.97 -8.80 -4.98
CA LEU A 187 -7.10 -9.47 -3.71
C LEU A 187 -7.42 -10.91 -4.04
N ILE A 188 -6.50 -11.81 -3.73
CA ILE A 188 -6.78 -13.24 -3.67
C ILE A 188 -7.77 -13.37 -2.52
N GLU A 189 -9.00 -13.79 -2.82
CA GLU A 189 -10.02 -14.11 -1.83
C GLU A 189 -9.59 -15.30 -0.97
#